data_AF-A0A3M9ZGV4-F1
#
_entry.id   AF-A0A3M9ZGV4-F1
#
_cell.length_a   1.000
_cell.length_b   1.000
_cell.length_c   1.000
_cell.angle_alpha   90.00
_cell.angle_beta   90.00
_cell.angle_gamma   90.00
#
_symmetry.space_group_name_H-M   'P 1'
#
loop_
_entity.id
_entity.type
_entity.pdbx_description
1 polymer ?
#
loop_
_entity_poly.entity_id
_entity_poly.type
_entity_poly.pdbx_seq_one_letter_code
_entity_poly.pdbx_strand_id
1 'polypeptide(L)'
;MATKEQNEESLKNALTTLNSVVGDPSTPKTVKRGVTELVSGLKGGEGSLAVRAANAISALDDITQDPNMPSHIRTRLWQAVSTLEGIREKA
;
A
#
# COMPACT_ATOMS: atom_id res chain seq x y z
N MET A 1 -8.53 9.87 -17.56
CA MET A 1 -7.89 9.96 -16.22
C MET A 1 -8.81 9.32 -15.20
N ALA A 2 -8.27 8.71 -14.14
CA ALA A 2 -9.08 8.13 -13.09
C ALA A 2 -9.99 9.20 -12.46
N THR A 3 -11.25 8.87 -12.21
CA THR A 3 -12.16 9.76 -11.50
C THR A 3 -11.82 9.78 -10.01
N LYS A 4 -12.36 10.75 -9.27
CA LYS A 4 -12.11 10.85 -7.83
C LYS A 4 -12.64 9.59 -7.12
N GLU A 5 -13.78 9.11 -7.57
CA GLU A 5 -14.46 7.91 -7.07
C GLU A 5 -13.62 6.66 -7.34
N GLN A 6 -13.02 6.53 -8.53
CA GLN A 6 -12.11 5.42 -8.85
C GLN A 6 -10.84 5.45 -7.98
N ASN A 7 -10.28 6.63 -7.72
CA ASN A 7 -9.11 6.77 -6.85
C ASN A 7 -9.44 6.40 -5.40
N GLU A 8 -10.62 6.78 -4.89
CA GLU A 8 -11.09 6.41 -3.56
C GLU A 8 -11.37 4.91 -3.44
N GLU A 9 -11.91 4.29 -4.48
CA GLU A 9 -12.12 2.84 -4.56
C GLU A 9 -10.78 2.09 -4.57
N SER A 10 -9.83 2.49 -5.42
CA SER A 10 -8.47 1.94 -5.45
C SER A 10 -7.78 2.09 -4.10
N LEU A 11 -7.90 3.25 -3.45
CA LEU A 11 -7.38 3.47 -2.10
C LEU A 11 -7.99 2.48 -1.11
N LYS A 12 -9.31 2.31 -1.11
CA LYS A 12 -10.00 1.38 -0.20
C LYS A 12 -9.57 -0.07 -0.43
N ASN A 13 -9.41 -0.48 -1.69
CA ASN A 13 -8.96 -1.81 -2.05
C ASN A 13 -7.51 -2.04 -1.59
N ALA A 14 -6.61 -1.08 -1.84
CA ALA A 14 -5.23 -1.14 -1.37
C ALA A 14 -5.16 -1.22 0.17
N LEU A 15 -5.92 -0.38 0.88
CA LEU A 15 -5.99 -0.40 2.35
C LEU A 15 -6.50 -1.75 2.87
N THR A 16 -7.48 -2.37 2.20
CA THR A 16 -8.00 -3.68 2.60
C THR A 16 -6.91 -4.75 2.49
N THR A 17 -6.19 -4.78 1.37
CA THR A 17 -5.06 -5.70 1.15
C THR A 17 -3.95 -5.49 2.19
N LEU A 18 -3.55 -4.23 2.43
CA LEU A 18 -2.50 -3.91 3.41
C LEU A 18 -2.89 -4.30 4.84
N ASN A 19 -4.13 -4.04 5.25
CA ASN A 19 -4.62 -4.45 6.57
C ASN A 19 -4.67 -5.98 6.71
N SER A 20 -4.99 -6.71 5.64
CA SER A 20 -4.94 -8.18 5.66
C SER A 20 -3.52 -8.71 5.91
N VAL A 21 -2.49 -8.04 5.36
CA VAL A 21 -1.08 -8.38 5.61
C VAL A 21 -0.68 -8.12 7.05
N VAL A 22 -1.13 -7.02 7.65
CA VAL A 22 -0.87 -6.72 9.07
C VAL A 22 -1.54 -7.74 10.00
N GLY A 23 -2.77 -8.15 9.66
CA GLY A 23 -3.54 -9.16 10.42
C GLY A 23 -3.01 -10.58 10.29
N ASP A 24 -2.22 -10.89 9.26
CA ASP A 24 -1.69 -12.23 9.03
C ASP A 24 -0.62 -12.60 10.09
N PRO A 25 -0.76 -13.72 10.82
CA PRO A 25 0.19 -14.13 11.84
C PRO A 25 1.57 -14.51 11.28
N SER A 26 1.66 -14.86 9.99
CA SER A 26 2.92 -15.19 9.32
C SER A 26 3.75 -13.97 8.92
N THR A 27 3.19 -12.76 9.00
CA THR A 27 3.90 -11.52 8.64
C THR A 27 4.91 -11.13 9.74
N PRO A 28 6.19 -10.90 9.40
CA PRO A 28 7.19 -10.43 10.35
C PRO A 28 6.83 -9.09 11.00
N LYS A 29 7.22 -8.88 12.26
CA LYS A 29 6.91 -7.64 13.01
C LYS A 29 7.40 -6.37 12.31
N THR A 30 8.58 -6.41 11.70
CA THR A 30 9.15 -5.28 10.95
C THR A 30 8.27 -4.90 9.76
N VAL A 31 7.84 -5.89 8.97
CA VAL A 31 6.91 -5.70 7.85
C VAL A 31 5.58 -5.15 8.35
N LYS A 32 5.01 -5.70 9.44
CA LYS A 32 3.77 -5.18 10.02
C LYS A 32 3.87 -3.70 10.37
N ARG A 33 4.97 -3.30 11.03
CA ARG A 33 5.19 -1.89 11.41
C ARG A 33 5.23 -0.99 10.17
N GLY A 34 6.05 -1.35 9.17
CA GLY A 34 6.16 -0.56 7.93
C GLY A 34 4.83 -0.44 7.19
N VAL A 35 4.08 -1.55 7.08
CA VAL A 35 2.75 -1.53 6.44
C VAL A 35 1.73 -0.70 7.23
N THR A 36 1.78 -0.71 8.57
CA THR A 36 0.90 0.12 9.41
C THR A 36 1.19 1.62 9.24
N GLU A 37 2.47 2.00 9.15
CA GLU A 37 2.89 3.38 8.86
C GLU A 37 2.38 3.83 7.49
N LEU A 38 2.50 2.96 6.48
CA LEU A 38 1.97 3.21 5.13
C LEU A 38 0.45 3.42 5.11
N VAL A 39 -0.30 2.56 5.81
CA VAL A 39 -1.76 2.68 5.94
C VAL A 39 -2.15 4.03 6.56
N SER A 40 -1.37 4.49 7.53
CA SER A 40 -1.60 5.80 8.18
C SER A 40 -1.31 6.96 7.20
N GLY A 41 -0.19 6.88 6.48
CA GLY A 41 0.18 7.88 5.46
C GLY A 41 -0.83 7.98 4.31
N LEU A 42 -1.37 6.84 3.86
CA LEU A 42 -2.40 6.81 2.82
C LEU A 42 -3.72 7.46 3.26
N LYS A 43 -4.14 7.24 4.52
CA LYS A 43 -5.41 7.78 5.05
C LYS A 43 -5.36 9.28 5.36
N GLY A 44 -4.22 9.79 5.82
CA GLY A 44 -4.14 11.14 6.39
C GLY A 44 -2.83 11.88 6.18
N GLY A 45 -1.96 11.41 5.29
CA GLY A 45 -0.69 12.08 4.99
C GLY A 45 -0.84 13.46 4.34
N GLU A 46 0.26 14.15 4.12
CA GLU A 46 0.26 15.42 3.39
C GLU A 46 0.20 15.20 1.88
N GLY A 47 -0.28 16.21 1.14
CA GLY A 47 -0.34 16.19 -0.32
C GLY A 47 -1.57 15.50 -0.91
N SER A 48 -1.58 15.39 -2.25
CA SER A 48 -2.65 14.76 -3.03
C SER A 48 -2.66 13.25 -2.83
N LEU A 49 -3.80 12.60 -3.12
CA LEU A 49 -3.90 11.15 -3.03
C LEU A 49 -2.90 10.44 -3.96
N ALA A 50 -2.58 11.02 -5.12
CA ALA A 50 -1.57 10.50 -6.04
C ALA A 50 -0.16 10.58 -5.44
N VAL A 51 0.19 11.70 -4.79
CA VAL A 51 1.48 11.85 -4.09
C VAL A 51 1.60 10.82 -2.95
N ARG A 52 0.54 10.65 -2.16
CA ARG A 52 0.52 9.65 -1.08
C ARG A 52 0.66 8.23 -1.61
N ALA A 53 0.01 7.91 -2.72
CA ALA A 53 0.12 6.61 -3.37
C ALA A 53 1.55 6.36 -3.89
N ALA A 54 2.17 7.34 -4.55
CA ALA A 54 3.55 7.23 -5.02
C ALA A 54 4.55 7.01 -3.87
N ASN A 55 4.40 7.76 -2.78
CA ASN A 55 5.22 7.57 -1.57
C ASN A 55 5.02 6.17 -0.98
N ALA A 56 3.77 5.68 -0.96
CA ALA A 56 3.47 4.35 -0.45
C ALA A 56 4.05 3.23 -1.31
N ILE A 57 4.01 3.37 -2.64
CA ILE A 57 4.63 2.41 -3.57
C ILE A 57 6.14 2.33 -3.32
N SER A 58 6.83 3.48 -3.24
CA SER A 58 8.27 3.51 -2.98
C SER A 58 8.65 2.81 -1.67
N ALA A 59 7.88 3.02 -0.60
CA ALA A 59 8.13 2.37 0.68
C ALA A 59 7.75 0.88 0.68
N LEU A 60 6.74 0.48 -0.10
CA LEU A 60 6.41 -0.93 -0.29
C LEU A 60 7.53 -1.66 -0.99
N ASP A 61 8.16 -1.07 -2.01
CA ASP A 61 9.31 -1.67 -2.69
C ASP A 61 10.42 -2.03 -1.69
N ASP A 62 10.81 -1.10 -0.81
CA ASP A 62 11.79 -1.34 0.24
C ASP A 62 11.38 -2.49 1.18
N ILE A 63 10.11 -2.50 1.64
CA ILE A 63 9.57 -3.59 2.47
C ILE A 63 9.62 -4.92 1.73
N THR A 64 9.36 -4.92 0.41
CA THR A 64 9.32 -6.17 -0.36
C THR A 64 10.69 -6.82 -0.55
N GLN A 65 11.77 -6.07 -0.29
CA GLN A 65 13.14 -6.57 -0.31
C GLN A 65 13.56 -7.24 1.02
N ASP A 66 12.72 -7.25 2.05
CA ASP A 66 13.05 -7.91 3.33
C ASP A 66 13.33 -9.42 3.09
N PRO A 67 14.52 -9.92 3.47
CA PRO A 67 14.91 -11.30 3.23
C PRO A 67 14.11 -12.32 4.05
N ASN A 68 13.50 -11.90 5.16
CA ASN A 68 12.68 -12.74 6.02
C ASN A 68 11.20 -12.75 5.62
N MET A 69 10.84 -12.08 4.52
CA MET A 69 9.45 -11.97 4.13
C MET A 69 8.92 -13.24 3.45
N PRO A 70 7.79 -13.80 3.92
CA PRO A 70 7.16 -14.93 3.25
C PRO A 70 6.68 -14.59 1.83
N SER A 71 6.77 -15.56 0.92
CA SER A 71 6.43 -15.36 -0.51
C SER A 71 4.99 -14.91 -0.72
N HIS A 72 4.02 -15.50 -0.01
CA HIS A 72 2.61 -15.13 -0.13
C HIS A 72 2.34 -13.71 0.38
N ILE A 73 3.07 -13.25 1.40
CA ILE A 73 3.00 -11.86 1.88
C ILE A 73 3.56 -10.91 0.83
N ARG A 74 4.73 -11.23 0.24
CA ARG A 74 5.30 -10.45 -0.87
C ARG A 74 4.30 -10.30 -2.01
N THR A 75 3.68 -11.38 -2.46
CA THR A 75 2.67 -11.33 -3.54
C THR A 75 1.47 -10.44 -3.19
N ARG A 76 0.99 -10.47 -1.94
CA ARG A 76 -0.09 -9.56 -1.50
C ARG A 76 0.33 -8.10 -1.50
N LEU A 77 1.57 -7.80 -1.10
CA LEU A 77 2.09 -6.43 -1.17
C LEU A 77 2.19 -5.95 -2.62
N TRP A 78 2.62 -6.82 -3.55
CA TRP A 78 2.61 -6.52 -4.99
C TRP A 78 1.20 -6.22 -5.52
N GLN A 79 0.18 -6.96 -5.08
CA GLN A 79 -1.22 -6.65 -5.42
C GLN A 79 -1.65 -5.27 -4.90
N ALA A 80 -1.19 -4.88 -3.71
CA ALA A 80 -1.44 -3.54 -3.18
C ALA A 80 -0.72 -2.46 -4.01
N VAL A 81 0.54 -2.69 -4.42
CA VAL A 81 1.29 -1.81 -5.34
C VAL A 81 0.51 -1.61 -6.65
N SER A 82 0.12 -2.69 -7.34
CA SER A 82 -0.63 -2.58 -8.59
C SER A 82 -1.96 -1.83 -8.44
N THR A 83 -2.60 -1.93 -7.27
CA THR A 83 -3.83 -1.17 -6.97
C THR A 83 -3.52 0.32 -6.77
N LEU A 84 -2.43 0.64 -6.06
CA LEU A 84 -2.00 2.01 -5.81
C LEU A 84 -1.50 2.71 -7.09
N GLU A 85 -0.89 1.99 -8.03
CA GLU A 85 -0.48 2.54 -9.34
C GLU A 85 -1.66 3.06 -10.17
N GLY A 86 -2.86 2.52 -9.93
CA GLY A 86 -4.10 2.99 -10.54
C GLY A 86 -4.53 4.38 -10.04
N ILE A 87 -4.01 4.84 -8.90
CA ILE A 87 -4.31 6.16 -8.35
C ILE A 87 -3.50 7.21 -9.11
N ARG A 88 -4.19 8.09 -9.84
CA ARG A 88 -3.55 9.14 -10.65
C ARG A 88 -4.23 10.48 -10.46
N GLU A 89 -3.43 11.55 -10.54
CA GLU A 89 -3.95 12.91 -10.54
C GLU A 89 -4.73 13.19 -11.83
N LYS A 90 -5.84 13.94 -11.73
CA LYS A 90 -6.46 14.51 -12.92
C LYS A 90 -5.54 15.65 -13.37
N ALA A 91 -5.06 15.60 -14.62
CA ALA A 91 -4.47 16.77 -15.24
C ALA A 91 -5.57 17.70 -15.77
#